data_AF-A0A4R2IV26-F1
#
_entry.id   AF-A0A4R2IV26-F1
#
_cell.length_a   1.000
_cell.length_b   1.000
_cell.length_c   1.000
_cell.angle_alpha   90.00
_cell.angle_beta   90.00
_cell.angle_gamma   90.00
#
_symmetry.space_group_name_H-M   'P 1'
#
loop_
_entity.id
_entity.type
_entity.pdbx_description
1 polymer ?
#
loop_
_entity_poly.entity_id
_entity_poly.type
_entity_poly.pdbx_seq_one_letter_code
_entity_poly.pdbx_strand_id
1 'polypeptide(L)' 'MGAAWAGGNKPRVDRAEGCTEAIDWEFLRYIWRYRRGPAKRLQQALTQYAPRTPVVRLASRRAARRWLADLQSNLQ' A
#
# COMPACT_ATOMS: atom_id res chain seq x y z
N MET A 1 28.57 -3.51 11.07
CA MET A 1 28.30 -2.67 9.89
C MET A 1 27.29 -3.39 9.01
N GLY A 2 26.19 -2.73 8.63
CA GLY A 2 25.22 -3.20 7.62
C GLY A 2 24.13 -4.16 8.11
N ALA A 3 23.00 -3.63 8.58
CA ALA A 3 21.79 -4.44 8.74
C ALA A 3 21.32 -4.91 7.35
N ALA A 4 21.28 -6.22 7.13
CA ALA A 4 20.67 -6.80 5.93
C ALA A 4 19.19 -6.40 5.89
N TRP A 5 18.77 -5.73 4.81
CA TRP A 5 17.38 -5.33 4.60
C TRP A 5 16.51 -6.59 4.48
N ALA A 6 15.74 -6.91 5.53
CA ALA A 6 14.96 -8.14 5.64
C ALA A 6 13.79 -8.27 4.63
N GLY A 7 13.60 -7.32 3.71
CA GLY A 7 12.46 -7.24 2.78
C GLY A 7 12.80 -7.42 1.30
N GLY A 8 14.01 -7.85 0.93
CA GLY A 8 14.39 -8.05 -0.47
C GLY A 8 13.88 -9.37 -1.06
N ASN A 9 13.11 -9.29 -2.15
CA ASN A 9 12.80 -10.34 -3.14
C ASN A 9 12.51 -11.79 -2.67
N LYS A 10 12.14 -12.02 -1.40
CA LYS A 10 11.69 -13.35 -0.98
C LYS A 10 10.32 -13.64 -1.60
N PRO A 11 10.13 -14.78 -2.28
CA PRO A 11 8.82 -15.16 -2.79
C PRO A 11 7.84 -15.24 -1.62
N ARG A 12 6.72 -14.52 -1.74
CA ARG A 12 5.65 -14.53 -0.75
C ARG A 12 4.51 -15.41 -1.24
N VAL A 13 3.92 -16.19 -0.33
CA VAL A 13 2.91 -17.21 -0.69
C VAL A 13 1.60 -16.57 -1.16
N ASP A 14 1.34 -15.34 -0.74
CA ASP A 14 0.20 -14.50 -1.11
C ASP A 14 0.39 -13.76 -2.44
N ARG A 15 1.51 -13.99 -3.12
CA ARG A 15 1.80 -13.35 -4.40
C ARG A 15 0.94 -13.95 -5.51
N ALA A 16 0.23 -13.09 -6.24
CA ALA A 16 -0.47 -13.50 -7.45
C ALA A 16 0.51 -14.06 -8.50
N GLU A 17 0.07 -15.08 -9.22
CA GLU A 17 0.86 -15.70 -10.28
C GLU A 17 1.26 -14.64 -11.34
N GLY A 18 2.53 -14.63 -11.76
CA GLY A 18 3.07 -13.65 -12.70
C GLY A 18 3.45 -12.28 -12.09
N CYS A 19 3.34 -12.09 -10.78
CA CYS A 19 3.72 -10.83 -10.16
C CYS A 19 5.25 -10.72 -9.98
N THR A 20 5.92 -10.00 -10.87
CA THR A 20 7.34 -9.65 -10.75
C THR A 20 7.53 -8.56 -9.71
N GLU A 21 7.44 -8.92 -8.42
CA GLU A 21 7.87 -8.03 -7.35
C GLU A 21 9.40 -7.95 -7.35
N ALA A 22 9.94 -7.15 -8.27
CA ALA A 22 11.34 -6.77 -8.31
C ALA A 22 11.44 -5.30 -7.89
N ILE A 23 12.21 -5.03 -6.83
CA ILE A 23 12.68 -3.67 -6.57
C ILE A 23 13.77 -3.39 -7.62
N ASP A 24 13.37 -2.87 -8.77
CA ASP A 24 14.26 -2.50 -9.86
C ASP A 24 14.51 -0.97 -9.91
N TRP A 25 15.40 -0.56 -10.80
CA TRP A 25 15.72 0.84 -10.99
C TRP A 25 14.54 1.68 -11.48
N GLU A 26 13.57 1.08 -12.18
CA GLU A 26 12.37 1.77 -12.61
C GLU A 26 11.44 2.06 -11.44
N PHE A 27 11.25 1.09 -10.56
CA PHE A 27 10.49 1.21 -9.32
C PHE A 27 11.09 2.27 -8.40
N LEU A 28 12.41 2.28 -8.25
CA LEU A 28 13.09 3.33 -7.47
C LEU A 28 12.89 4.73 -8.09
N ARG A 29 13.00 4.85 -9.41
CA ARG A 29 12.73 6.11 -10.13
C ARG A 29 11.28 6.55 -9.98
N TYR A 30 10.34 5.61 -9.99
CA TYR A 30 8.92 5.85 -9.73
C TYR A 30 8.69 6.41 -8.32
N ILE A 31 9.26 5.78 -7.29
CA ILE A 31 9.16 6.26 -5.90
C ILE A 31 9.68 7.69 -5.78
N TRP A 32 10.87 7.97 -6.34
CA TRP A 32 11.45 9.31 -6.30
C TRP A 32 10.51 10.36 -6.91
N ARG A 33 9.86 10.02 -8.02
CA ARG A 33 8.97 10.92 -8.76
C ARG A 33 7.52 10.88 -8.27
N TYR A 34 7.20 10.08 -7.26
CA TYR A 34 5.82 9.81 -6.84
C TYR A 34 5.02 11.09 -6.54
N ARG A 35 5.63 12.04 -5.83
CA ARG A 35 4.98 13.33 -5.47
C ARG A 35 4.67 14.22 -6.68
N ARG A 36 5.35 14.04 -7.82
CA ARG A 36 5.23 14.93 -8.99
C ARG A 36 4.04 14.60 -9.89
N GLY A 37 3.54 13.36 -9.86
CA GLY A 37 2.47 12.93 -10.76
C GLY A 37 1.60 11.81 -10.19
N PRO A 38 2.16 10.63 -9.88
CA PRO A 38 1.39 9.49 -9.37
C PRO A 38 0.51 9.82 -8.17
N ALA A 39 1.03 10.60 -7.21
CA ALA A 39 0.26 11.04 -6.05
C ALA A 39 -0.99 11.85 -6.44
N LYS A 40 -0.89 12.74 -7.42
CA LYS A 40 -2.03 13.55 -7.89
C LYS A 40 -3.08 12.66 -8.56
N ARG A 41 -2.65 11.72 -9.41
CA ARG A 41 -3.54 10.76 -10.08
C ARG A 41 -4.29 9.89 -9.07
N LEU A 42 -3.59 9.44 -8.02
CA LEU A 42 -4.23 8.69 -6.94
C LEU A 42 -5.31 9.52 -6.24
N GLN A 43 -5.01 10.78 -5.87
CA GLN A 43 -6.02 11.63 -5.23
C GLN A 43 -7.23 11.88 -6.12
N GLN A 44 -7.02 12.10 -7.42
CA GLN A 44 -8.11 12.25 -8.40
C GLN A 44 -8.99 11.00 -8.47
N ALA A 45 -8.38 9.81 -8.55
CA ALA A 45 -9.12 8.56 -8.54
C ALA A 45 -9.92 8.38 -7.24
N LEU A 46 -9.33 8.71 -6.08
CA LEU A 46 -10.05 8.66 -4.81
C LEU A 46 -11.25 9.60 -4.81
N THR A 47 -11.11 10.84 -5.25
CA THR A 47 -12.24 11.79 -5.37
C THR A 47 -13.31 11.27 -6.33
N GLN A 48 -12.91 10.68 -7.45
CA GLN A 48 -13.83 10.17 -8.46
C GLN A 48 -14.66 8.97 -7.97
N TYR A 49 -14.03 8.02 -7.26
CA TYR A 49 -14.66 6.76 -6.90
C TYR A 49 -15.17 6.67 -5.46
N ALA A 50 -14.71 7.52 -4.54
CA ALA A 50 -15.16 7.55 -3.15
C ALA A 50 -16.69 7.68 -2.98
N PRO A 51 -17.45 8.39 -3.83
CA PRO A 51 -18.91 8.44 -3.69
C PRO A 51 -19.59 7.07 -3.82
N ARG A 52 -18.96 6.11 -4.51
CA ARG A 52 -19.52 4.77 -4.77
C ARG A 52 -18.78 3.67 -4.01
N THR A 53 -17.60 3.95 -3.48
CA THR A 53 -16.75 2.99 -2.78
C THR A 53 -16.28 3.62 -1.48
N PRO A 54 -16.69 3.10 -0.31
CA PRO A 54 -16.20 3.59 0.97
C PRO A 54 -14.67 3.44 1.05
N VAL A 55 -13.96 4.57 1.12
CA VAL A 55 -12.50 4.60 1.30
C VAL A 55 -12.16 5.14 2.68
N VAL A 56 -11.48 4.33 3.49
CA VAL A 56 -10.98 4.74 4.80
C VAL A 56 -9.45 4.87 4.74
N ARG A 57 -8.92 6.05 5.09
CA ARG A 57 -7.48 6.31 5.11
C ARG A 57 -6.95 6.35 6.54
N LEU A 58 -6.11 5.39 6.89
CA LEU A 58 -5.56 5.24 8.24
C LEU A 58 -4.09 5.69 8.25
N ALA A 59 -3.79 6.71 9.08
CA ALA A 59 -2.48 7.37 9.07
C ALA A 59 -1.36 6.59 9.78
N SER A 60 -1.67 5.49 10.47
CA SER A 60 -0.68 4.72 11.22
C SER A 60 -1.07 3.25 11.39
N ARG A 61 -0.07 2.42 11.69
CA ARG A 61 -0.28 1.00 12.03
C ARG A 61 -1.15 0.83 13.28
N ARG A 62 -1.09 1.76 14.25
CA ARG A 62 -1.96 1.73 15.43
C ARG A 62 -3.41 2.05 15.07
N ALA A 63 -3.64 3.02 14.18
CA ALA A 63 -4.98 3.31 13.67
C ALA A 63 -5.56 2.11 12.90
N ALA A 64 -4.75 1.47 12.05
CA ALA A 64 -5.12 0.25 11.34
C ALA A 64 -5.53 -0.88 12.27
N ARG A 65 -4.73 -1.18 13.29
CA ARG A 65 -5.03 -2.24 14.26
C ARG A 65 -6.33 -2.00 15.03
N ARG A 66 -6.56 -0.77 15.48
CA ARG A 66 -7.81 -0.42 16.18
C ARG A 66 -9.02 -0.58 15.28
N TRP A 67 -8.96 -0.01 14.07
CA TRP A 67 -10.06 -0.10 13.11
C TRP A 67 -10.41 -1.55 12.76
N LEU A 68 -9.42 -2.42 12.60
CA LEU A 68 -9.65 -3.86 12.38
C LEU A 68 -10.28 -4.56 13.57
N ALA A 69 -9.85 -4.24 14.79
CA ALA A 69 -10.45 -4.80 16.01
C ALA A 69 -11.93 -4.39 16.13
N ASP A 70 -12.23 -3.11 15.88
CA ASP A 70 -13.60 -2.58 15.91
C ASP A 70 -14.48 -3.23 14.82
N LEU A 71 -13.94 -3.50 13.64
CA LEU A 71 -14.67 -4.23 12.60
C LEU A 71 -14.98 -5.67 13.01
N GLN A 72 -14.01 -6.37 13.60
CA GLN A 72 -14.19 -7.75 14.03
C GLN A 72 -15.24 -7.87 15.12
N SER A 73 -15.30 -6.92 16.07
CA SER A 73 -16.34 -6.90 17.10
C SER A 73 -17.74 -6.59 16.56
N ASN A 74 -17.86 -5.82 15.48
CA ASN A 74 -19.15 -5.46 14.88
C ASN A 74 -19.71 -6.54 13.94
N LEU A 75 -18.92 -7.55 13.61
CA LEU A 75 -19.33 -8.69 12.78
C LEU A 75 -19.77 -9.92 13.61
N GLN A 76 -19.61 -9.87 14.93
CA GLN A 76 -20.12 -10.88 15.88
C GLN A 76 -21.49 -10.47 16.41
#